data_AF-A0A925WR99-F1
#
_entry.id   AF-A0A925WR99-F1
#
_cell.length_a   1.000
_cell.length_b   1.000
_cell.length_c   1.000
_cell.angle_alpha   90.00
_cell.angle_beta   90.00
_cell.angle_gamma   90.00
#
_symmetry.space_group_name_H-M   'P 1'
#
loop_
_entity.id
_entity.type
_entity.pdbx_description
1 polymer ?
#
loop_
_entity_poly.entity_id
_entity_poly.type
_entity_poly.pdbx_seq_one_letter_code
_entity_poly.pdbx_strand_id
1 'polypeptide(L)'
;MITYVMGDLFQSPAKVLVNPVNTVGVMGKGLGAEFKRFYPEMFDQYRVLCETGRFRVGQLHVYRTAHKWALNFPVKRHWRDAAQLSDIEASLQKFAAVYAEHGMTSVSFPMLSMGESKLNWQSEMRPLMEAYLQPLPIAVYIHVFDEATLNRNTRSVAAWLHGTPQPIAFDKLWRDLLRLIKRKTDFVTADGTPFSVTQDEKARSRSVVLVKAGDSTYLSESLLADLWHYLRGAGYAQADNMPSGLDGCADCLLALLGELDYLDTVALSASSRDDGEAPRTGLHYIPPTRKDEPRIAQLALRSDV
;
A
#
# COMPACT_ATOMS: atom_id res chain seq x y z
N MET A 1 -3.01 13.01 -0.30
CA MET A 1 -3.70 12.34 -1.42
C MET A 1 -4.10 10.95 -0.95
N ILE A 2 -5.34 10.54 -1.21
CA ILE A 2 -5.83 9.18 -0.92
C ILE A 2 -5.73 8.34 -2.19
N THR A 3 -5.27 7.10 -2.09
CA THR A 3 -5.27 6.12 -3.17
C THR A 3 -6.08 4.90 -2.75
N TYR A 4 -7.11 4.54 -3.53
CA TYR A 4 -7.86 3.32 -3.30
C TYR A 4 -7.18 2.14 -3.99
N VAL A 5 -6.93 1.08 -3.23
CA VAL A 5 -6.17 -0.10 -3.68
C VAL A 5 -7.06 -1.33 -3.59
N MET A 6 -7.24 -2.03 -4.70
CA MET A 6 -7.88 -3.36 -4.71
C MET A 6 -6.79 -4.39 -4.44
N GLY A 7 -6.57 -4.74 -3.17
CA GLY A 7 -5.51 -5.69 -2.82
C GLY A 7 -5.26 -5.82 -1.32
N ASP A 8 -4.25 -6.62 -0.98
CA ASP A 8 -3.89 -6.91 0.41
C ASP A 8 -3.32 -5.68 1.14
N LEU A 9 -3.92 -5.36 2.30
CA LEU A 9 -3.41 -4.37 3.24
C LEU A 9 -1.95 -4.65 3.66
N PHE A 10 -1.60 -5.92 3.89
CA PHE A 10 -0.26 -6.28 4.37
C PHE A 10 0.82 -6.13 3.31
N GLN A 11 0.45 -6.06 2.02
CA GLN A 11 1.38 -5.77 0.93
C GLN A 11 1.61 -4.28 0.71
N SER A 12 0.87 -3.40 1.41
CA SER A 12 0.98 -1.96 1.22
C SER A 12 2.41 -1.42 1.29
N PRO A 13 2.77 -0.41 0.48
CA PRO A 13 4.02 0.34 0.63
C PRO A 13 4.04 1.22 1.89
N ALA A 14 2.89 1.52 2.50
CA ALA A 14 2.79 2.37 3.68
C ALA A 14 3.58 1.84 4.87
N LYS A 15 4.17 2.75 5.66
CA LYS A 15 4.89 2.40 6.88
C LYS A 15 3.94 1.92 7.98
N VAL A 16 2.76 2.52 8.08
CA VAL A 16 1.76 2.22 9.12
C VAL A 16 0.58 1.46 8.54
N LEU A 17 0.29 0.28 9.09
CA LEU A 17 -0.86 -0.55 8.71
C LEU A 17 -1.90 -0.48 9.81
N VAL A 18 -3.13 -0.09 9.45
CA VAL A 18 -4.22 0.08 10.41
C VAL A 18 -4.92 -1.25 10.68
N ASN A 19 -4.97 -1.62 11.95
CA ASN A 19 -5.72 -2.74 12.47
C ASN A 19 -6.99 -2.23 13.17
N PRO A 20 -8.19 -2.41 12.59
CA PRO A 20 -9.44 -2.06 13.25
C PRO A 20 -9.69 -3.02 14.41
N VAL A 21 -9.80 -2.49 15.63
CA VAL A 21 -9.93 -3.29 16.86
C VAL A 21 -11.15 -2.88 17.68
N ASN A 22 -11.50 -3.75 18.63
CA ASN A 22 -12.37 -3.38 19.75
C ASN A 22 -11.54 -2.83 20.92
N THR A 23 -12.17 -2.54 22.06
CA THR A 23 -11.48 -2.09 23.27
C THR A 23 -11.54 -3.13 24.39
N VAL A 24 -11.84 -4.39 24.06
CA VAL A 24 -11.96 -5.52 25.03
C VAL A 24 -10.95 -6.63 24.78
N GLY A 25 -9.90 -6.38 23.99
CA GLY A 25 -8.75 -7.29 23.88
C GLY A 25 -8.95 -8.50 22.96
N VAL A 26 -9.98 -8.52 22.11
CA VAL A 26 -10.29 -9.68 21.24
C VAL A 26 -9.85 -9.45 19.79
N MET A 27 -9.10 -10.38 19.21
CA MET A 27 -8.74 -10.44 17.77
C MET A 27 -8.97 -11.85 17.23
N GLY A 28 -10.23 -12.22 16.99
CA GLY A 28 -10.63 -13.60 16.76
C GLY A 28 -10.90 -14.01 15.30
N LYS A 29 -11.18 -13.05 14.41
CA LYS A 29 -11.58 -13.31 13.02
C LYS A 29 -11.08 -12.21 12.08
N GLY A 30 -11.14 -12.49 10.77
CA GLY A 30 -10.85 -11.53 9.71
C GLY A 30 -9.47 -10.88 9.85
N LEU A 31 -9.40 -9.60 9.50
CA LEU A 31 -8.18 -8.82 9.52
C LEU A 31 -7.49 -8.79 10.91
N GLY A 32 -8.27 -8.69 11.99
CA GLY A 32 -7.71 -8.72 13.35
C GLY A 32 -6.97 -10.01 13.68
N ALA A 33 -7.50 -11.16 13.24
CA ALA A 33 -6.82 -12.45 13.40
C ALA A 33 -5.52 -12.52 12.59
N GLU A 34 -5.48 -11.93 11.39
CA GLU A 34 -4.25 -11.82 10.59
C GLU A 34 -3.21 -10.93 11.28
N PHE A 35 -3.60 -9.77 11.81
CA PHE A 35 -2.69 -8.92 12.58
C PHE A 35 -2.15 -9.64 13.82
N LYS A 36 -2.99 -10.41 14.54
CA LYS A 36 -2.53 -11.23 15.65
C LYS A 36 -1.52 -12.30 15.21
N ARG A 37 -1.72 -12.90 14.03
CA ARG A 37 -0.80 -13.90 13.46
C ARG A 37 0.55 -13.30 13.07
N PHE A 38 0.55 -12.12 12.45
CA PHE A 38 1.77 -11.46 11.99
C PHE A 38 2.46 -10.64 13.10
N TYR A 39 1.74 -10.17 14.11
CA TYR A 39 2.29 -9.37 15.21
C TYR A 39 1.80 -9.90 16.57
N PRO A 40 2.29 -11.07 17.02
CA PRO A 40 1.84 -11.67 18.28
C PRO A 40 2.18 -10.81 19.50
N GLU A 41 3.36 -10.18 19.54
CA GLU A 41 3.76 -9.31 20.65
C GLU A 41 2.92 -8.03 20.71
N MET A 42 2.51 -7.51 19.54
CA MET A 42 1.56 -6.40 19.47
C MET A 42 0.22 -6.78 20.10
N PHE A 43 -0.25 -7.99 19.82
CA PHE A 43 -1.51 -8.49 20.39
C PHE A 43 -1.42 -8.62 21.91
N ASP A 44 -0.29 -9.10 22.45
CA ASP A 44 -0.09 -9.19 23.90
C ASP A 44 -0.15 -7.81 24.58
N GLN A 45 0.54 -6.80 24.02
CA GLN A 45 0.50 -5.43 24.52
C GLN A 45 -0.93 -4.85 24.46
N TYR A 46 -1.60 -5.03 23.33
CA TYR A 46 -2.98 -4.60 23.13
C TYR A 46 -3.95 -5.22 24.16
N ARG A 47 -3.84 -6.53 24.38
CA ARG A 47 -4.69 -7.25 25.33
C ARG A 47 -4.53 -6.68 26.74
N VAL A 48 -3.30 -6.47 27.21
CA VAL A 48 -3.03 -5.88 28.53
C VAL A 48 -3.62 -4.48 28.65
N LEU A 49 -3.51 -3.64 27.61
CA LEU A 49 -4.10 -2.30 27.63
C LEU A 49 -5.63 -2.33 27.74
N CYS A 50 -6.29 -3.31 27.10
CA CYS A 50 -7.73 -3.48 27.20
C CYS A 50 -8.17 -4.02 28.56
N GLU A 51 -7.50 -5.07 29.05
CA GLU A 51 -7.80 -5.69 30.36
C GLU A 51 -7.62 -4.71 31.52
N THR A 52 -6.67 -3.78 31.41
CA THR A 52 -6.44 -2.71 32.40
C THR A 52 -7.33 -1.49 32.20
N GLY A 53 -8.22 -1.47 31.20
CA GLY A 53 -9.13 -0.35 30.91
C GLY A 53 -8.44 0.92 30.39
N ARG A 54 -7.17 0.80 29.97
CA ARG A 54 -6.30 1.88 29.48
C ARG A 54 -6.39 2.13 27.98
N PHE A 55 -7.18 1.32 27.27
CA PHE A 55 -7.45 1.47 25.83
C PHE A 55 -8.94 1.64 25.58
N ARG A 56 -9.31 2.75 24.97
CA ARG A 56 -10.68 3.18 24.70
C ARG A 56 -10.77 3.80 23.31
N VAL A 57 -12.00 3.97 22.82
CA VAL A 57 -12.28 4.75 21.61
C VAL A 57 -11.66 6.13 21.71
N GLY A 58 -11.09 6.63 20.61
CA GLY A 58 -10.34 7.90 20.60
C GLY A 58 -8.91 7.80 21.14
N GLN A 59 -8.43 6.58 21.44
CA GLN A 59 -7.02 6.30 21.74
C GLN A 59 -6.42 5.42 20.65
N LEU A 60 -5.12 5.54 20.44
CA LEU A 60 -4.39 4.78 19.44
C LEU A 60 -3.26 4.00 20.10
N HIS A 61 -3.02 2.77 19.67
CA HIS A 61 -1.89 1.97 20.11
C HIS A 61 -1.00 1.63 18.92
N VAL A 62 0.21 2.19 18.91
CA VAL A 62 1.19 2.02 17.85
C VAL A 62 2.22 0.96 18.27
N TYR A 63 2.25 -0.17 17.57
CA TYR A 63 3.33 -1.13 17.67
C TYR A 63 4.34 -0.90 16.56
N ARG A 64 5.60 -0.66 16.94
CA ARG A 64 6.66 -0.28 16.00
C ARG A 64 7.61 -1.43 15.75
N THR A 65 7.91 -1.67 14.47
CA THR A 65 9.03 -2.49 14.03
C THR A 65 10.00 -1.64 13.19
N ALA A 66 11.10 -2.24 12.74
CA ALA A 66 12.06 -1.58 11.86
C ALA A 66 11.44 -1.16 10.52
N HIS A 67 10.50 -1.94 9.98
CA HIS A 67 9.94 -1.72 8.66
C HIS A 67 8.45 -1.32 8.68
N LYS A 68 7.56 -2.20 9.15
CA LYS A 68 6.10 -1.98 9.17
C LYS A 68 5.56 -1.82 10.58
N TRP A 69 4.78 -0.77 10.81
CA TRP A 69 4.12 -0.52 12.08
C TRP A 69 2.68 -1.02 12.02
N ALA A 70 2.19 -1.57 13.13
CA ALA A 70 0.77 -1.90 13.29
C ALA A 70 0.11 -0.85 14.19
N LEU A 71 -0.96 -0.22 13.69
CA LEU A 71 -1.75 0.76 14.41
C LEU A 71 -3.08 0.14 14.82
N ASN A 72 -3.23 -0.20 16.10
CA ASN A 72 -4.54 -0.59 16.62
C ASN A 72 -5.44 0.64 16.73
N PHE A 73 -6.50 0.61 15.94
CA PHE A 73 -7.43 1.70 15.72
C PHE A 73 -8.82 1.27 16.20
N PRO A 74 -9.30 1.79 17.33
CA PRO A 74 -10.54 1.31 17.93
C PRO A 74 -11.75 1.80 17.11
N VAL A 75 -12.51 0.84 16.58
CA VAL A 75 -13.75 1.08 15.80
C VAL A 75 -15.01 0.58 16.51
N LYS A 76 -14.83 -0.17 17.61
CA LYS A 76 -15.90 -0.74 18.43
C LYS A 76 -15.49 -0.77 19.89
N ARG A 77 -16.45 -0.77 20.81
CA ARG A 77 -16.19 -1.00 22.24
C ARG A 77 -16.07 -2.50 22.52
N HIS A 78 -17.12 -3.25 22.27
CA HIS A 78 -17.11 -4.71 22.36
C HIS A 78 -17.16 -5.33 20.95
N TRP A 79 -16.54 -6.51 20.78
CA TRP A 79 -16.47 -7.15 19.45
C TRP A 79 -17.83 -7.61 18.90
N ARG A 80 -18.80 -7.85 19.78
CA ARG A 80 -20.21 -8.17 19.45
C ARG A 80 -21.04 -6.95 19.06
N ASP A 81 -20.54 -5.73 19.28
CA ASP A 81 -21.31 -4.52 19.00
C ASP A 81 -21.30 -4.22 17.50
N ALA A 82 -22.35 -3.56 17.01
CA ALA A 82 -22.31 -2.92 15.70
C ALA A 82 -21.34 -1.73 15.75
N ALA A 83 -20.57 -1.55 14.67
CA ALA A 83 -19.70 -0.38 14.55
C ALA A 83 -20.54 0.91 14.58
N GLN A 84 -20.07 1.91 15.32
CA GLN A 84 -20.73 3.21 15.44
C GLN A 84 -19.89 4.25 14.72
N LEU A 85 -20.55 5.11 13.93
CA LEU A 85 -19.87 6.16 13.18
C LEU A 85 -19.09 7.10 14.12
N SER A 86 -19.66 7.43 15.28
CA SER A 86 -19.03 8.28 16.30
C SER A 86 -17.77 7.67 16.92
N ASP A 87 -17.70 6.35 17.07
CA ASP A 87 -16.50 5.68 17.58
C ASP A 87 -15.37 5.73 16.55
N ILE A 88 -15.70 5.54 15.27
CA ILE A 88 -14.75 5.62 14.16
C ILE A 88 -14.25 7.05 13.98
N GLU A 89 -15.16 8.02 14.00
CA GLU A 89 -14.84 9.44 13.89
C GLU A 89 -13.89 9.90 15.01
N ALA A 90 -14.16 9.53 16.26
CA ALA A 90 -13.28 9.87 17.37
C ALA A 90 -11.85 9.32 17.18
N SER A 91 -11.71 8.13 16.62
CA SER A 91 -10.41 7.53 16.31
C SER A 91 -9.73 8.19 15.11
N LEU A 92 -10.48 8.59 14.07
CA LEU A 92 -9.97 9.35 12.92
C LEU A 92 -9.47 10.73 13.34
N GLN A 93 -10.25 11.42 14.17
CA GLN A 93 -9.92 12.72 14.74
C GLN A 93 -8.66 12.62 15.60
N LYS A 94 -8.53 11.56 16.42
CA LYS A 94 -7.29 11.30 17.16
C LYS A 94 -6.11 11.06 16.24
N PHE A 95 -6.27 10.27 15.18
CA PHE A 95 -5.21 9.98 14.21
C PHE A 95 -4.72 11.26 13.52
N ALA A 96 -5.64 12.06 12.98
CA ALA A 96 -5.33 13.33 12.32
C ALA A 96 -4.61 14.30 13.25
N ALA A 97 -4.91 14.28 14.56
CA ALA A 97 -4.24 15.12 15.54
C ALA A 97 -2.80 14.69 15.88
N VAL A 98 -2.45 13.39 15.81
CA VAL A 98 -1.18 12.90 16.38
C VAL A 98 -0.24 12.20 15.39
N TYR A 99 -0.66 11.94 14.14
CA TYR A 99 0.16 11.18 13.18
C TYR A 99 1.56 11.80 12.98
N ALA A 100 1.64 13.13 12.88
CA ALA A 100 2.88 13.88 12.65
C ALA A 100 3.83 13.78 13.85
N GLU A 101 3.31 14.00 15.06
CA GLU A 101 4.06 13.88 16.32
C GLU A 101 4.63 12.46 16.51
N HIS A 102 3.92 11.45 16.01
CA HIS A 102 4.35 10.05 16.06
C HIS A 102 5.30 9.64 14.92
N GLY A 103 5.64 10.56 14.01
CA GLY A 103 6.56 10.32 12.88
C GLY A 103 5.98 9.43 11.78
N MET A 104 4.65 9.41 11.63
CA MET A 104 3.98 8.64 10.58
C MET A 104 4.01 9.41 9.26
N THR A 105 4.65 8.84 8.25
CA THR A 105 4.83 9.48 6.92
C THR A 105 3.95 8.86 5.83
N SER A 106 3.38 7.68 6.08
CA SER A 106 2.42 7.01 5.21
C SER A 106 1.59 6.00 6.00
N VAL A 107 0.32 5.84 5.61
CA VAL A 107 -0.64 5.00 6.31
C VAL A 107 -1.55 4.24 5.34
N SER A 108 -1.83 2.99 5.66
CA SER A 108 -2.85 2.20 4.98
C SER A 108 -3.99 1.83 5.90
N PHE A 109 -5.20 2.20 5.48
CA PHE A 109 -6.44 1.81 6.10
C PHE A 109 -7.07 0.64 5.34
N PRO A 110 -7.66 -0.36 6.01
CA PRO A 110 -8.67 -1.20 5.37
C PRO A 110 -9.96 -0.39 5.23
N MET A 111 -10.95 -0.93 4.50
CA MET A 111 -12.33 -0.49 4.72
C MET A 111 -12.70 -0.72 6.18
N LEU A 112 -12.93 0.35 6.93
CA LEU A 112 -13.20 0.31 8.37
C LEU A 112 -14.59 -0.29 8.73
N SER A 113 -15.35 -0.70 7.73
CA SER A 113 -16.70 -1.25 7.86
C SER A 113 -16.98 -2.33 6.81
N MET A 114 -16.49 -3.56 6.98
CA MET A 114 -16.97 -4.68 6.16
C MET A 114 -17.16 -5.92 7.04
N GLY A 115 -18.43 -6.32 7.17
CA GLY A 115 -18.93 -7.38 8.04
C GLY A 115 -20.29 -7.00 8.62
N GLU A 116 -20.41 -7.01 9.94
CA GLU A 116 -21.68 -6.92 10.69
C GLU A 116 -22.23 -5.49 10.90
N SER A 117 -21.59 -4.44 10.36
CA SER A 117 -22.09 -3.05 10.51
C SER A 117 -23.08 -2.69 9.40
N LYS A 118 -24.18 -2.01 9.76
CA LYS A 118 -25.15 -1.45 8.80
C LYS A 118 -24.70 -0.13 8.15
N LEU A 119 -23.46 0.32 8.42
CA LEU A 119 -22.93 1.57 7.87
C LEU A 119 -22.66 1.41 6.38
N ASN A 120 -23.18 2.34 5.58
CA ASN A 120 -22.97 2.35 4.15
C ASN A 120 -21.58 2.92 3.80
N TRP A 121 -20.86 2.21 2.94
CA TRP A 121 -19.51 2.61 2.54
C TRP A 121 -19.50 3.95 1.80
N GLN A 122 -20.34 4.09 0.77
CA GLN A 122 -20.38 5.24 -0.12
C GLN A 122 -20.90 6.51 0.55
N SER A 123 -22.02 6.41 1.28
CA SER A 123 -22.73 7.59 1.79
C SER A 123 -22.31 8.02 3.18
N GLU A 124 -21.68 7.14 3.97
CA GLU A 124 -21.33 7.45 5.37
C GLU A 124 -19.83 7.32 5.63
N MET A 125 -19.25 6.15 5.36
CA MET A 125 -17.89 5.83 5.80
C MET A 125 -16.80 6.49 4.96
N ARG A 126 -16.95 6.50 3.62
CA ARG A 126 -16.01 7.14 2.72
C ARG A 126 -15.92 8.65 2.97
N PRO A 127 -17.02 9.43 2.97
CA PRO A 127 -16.96 10.86 3.23
C PRO A 127 -16.32 11.18 4.58
N LEU A 128 -16.63 10.38 5.61
CA LEU A 128 -16.02 10.53 6.92
C LEU A 128 -14.50 10.31 6.87
N MET A 129 -14.05 9.21 6.27
CA MET A 129 -12.62 8.93 6.15
C MET A 129 -11.90 9.99 5.31
N GLU A 130 -12.47 10.41 4.17
CA GLU A 130 -11.90 11.45 3.31
C GLU A 130 -11.78 12.79 4.06
N ALA A 131 -12.79 13.19 4.83
CA ALA A 131 -12.78 14.45 5.60
C ALA A 131 -11.59 14.55 6.56
N TYR A 132 -11.16 13.44 7.19
CA TYR A 132 -10.04 13.42 8.12
C TYR A 132 -8.70 13.06 7.48
N LEU A 133 -8.69 12.24 6.42
CA LEU A 133 -7.46 11.69 5.85
C LEU A 133 -6.96 12.44 4.61
N GLN A 134 -7.84 13.01 3.80
CA GLN A 134 -7.46 13.75 2.59
C GLN A 134 -6.61 15.00 2.87
N PRO A 135 -6.89 15.79 3.94
CA PRO A 135 -6.09 16.98 4.27
C PRO A 135 -4.67 16.67 4.74
N LEU A 136 -4.36 15.41 5.06
CA LEU A 136 -3.06 15.05 5.62
C LEU A 136 -1.97 15.09 4.54
N PRO A 137 -0.82 15.75 4.77
CA PRO A 137 0.33 15.81 3.86
C PRO A 137 1.16 14.52 3.86
N ILE A 138 0.49 13.36 3.94
CA ILE A 138 1.11 12.03 3.90
C ILE A 138 0.42 11.16 2.84
N ALA A 139 1.10 10.10 2.41
CA ALA A 139 0.48 9.11 1.55
C ALA A 139 -0.53 8.29 2.35
N VAL A 140 -1.78 8.28 1.89
CA VAL A 140 -2.87 7.50 2.49
C VAL A 140 -3.37 6.50 1.45
N TYR A 141 -3.41 5.22 1.82
CA TYR A 141 -4.01 4.18 0.99
C TYR A 141 -5.22 3.59 1.70
N ILE A 142 -6.30 3.35 0.95
CA ILE A 142 -7.49 2.67 1.45
C ILE A 142 -7.67 1.38 0.67
N HIS A 143 -7.53 0.25 1.37
CA HIS A 143 -7.62 -1.07 0.77
C HIS A 143 -9.08 -1.53 0.73
N VAL A 144 -9.61 -1.61 -0.49
CA VAL A 144 -10.94 -2.13 -0.78
C VAL A 144 -10.80 -3.65 -0.91
N PHE A 145 -11.22 -4.34 0.14
CA PHE A 145 -11.14 -5.78 0.26
C PHE A 145 -12.10 -6.48 -0.72
N ASP A 146 -11.55 -7.44 -1.48
CA ASP A 146 -12.31 -8.44 -2.22
C ASP A 146 -11.80 -9.82 -1.80
N GLU A 147 -12.63 -10.55 -1.06
CA GLU A 147 -12.32 -11.87 -0.48
C GLU A 147 -11.91 -12.89 -1.56
N ALA A 148 -12.39 -12.71 -2.80
CA ALA A 148 -12.03 -13.54 -3.95
C ALA A 148 -10.59 -13.33 -4.47
N THR A 149 -9.93 -12.24 -4.07
CA THR A 149 -8.59 -11.87 -4.55
C THR A 149 -7.45 -12.26 -3.59
N LEU A 150 -7.77 -12.88 -2.44
CA LEU A 150 -6.75 -13.33 -1.49
C LEU A 150 -6.12 -14.67 -1.90
N ASN A 151 -5.17 -14.63 -2.84
CA ASN A 151 -4.20 -15.71 -2.96
C ASN A 151 -2.86 -15.28 -2.33
N ARG A 152 -2.76 -15.40 -1.00
CA ARG A 152 -1.62 -14.90 -0.23
C ARG A 152 -0.72 -16.04 0.23
N ASN A 153 0.54 -15.99 -0.19
CA ASN A 153 1.57 -16.79 0.46
C ASN A 153 1.92 -16.15 1.81
N THR A 154 1.45 -16.75 2.90
CA THR A 154 1.64 -16.20 4.26
C THR A 154 3.13 -16.01 4.62
N ARG A 155 4.04 -16.84 4.07
CA ARG A 155 5.48 -16.71 4.33
C ARG A 155 6.07 -15.50 3.63
N SER A 156 5.67 -15.19 2.39
CA SER A 156 6.16 -14.00 1.69
C SER A 156 5.66 -12.73 2.36
N VAL A 157 4.40 -12.71 2.81
CA VAL A 157 3.85 -11.59 3.58
C VAL A 157 4.62 -11.39 4.89
N ALA A 158 4.88 -12.45 5.66
CA ALA A 158 5.68 -12.33 6.88
C ALA A 158 7.11 -11.83 6.61
N ALA A 159 7.76 -12.34 5.55
CA ALA A 159 9.08 -11.88 5.14
C ALA A 159 9.09 -10.42 4.65
N TRP A 160 7.98 -9.94 4.09
CA TRP A 160 7.78 -8.54 3.77
C TRP A 160 7.65 -7.69 5.03
N LEU A 161 6.72 -8.02 5.93
CA LEU A 161 6.41 -7.22 7.11
C LEU A 161 7.59 -7.08 8.09
N HIS A 162 8.39 -8.14 8.23
CA HIS A 162 9.48 -8.22 9.22
C HIS A 162 10.88 -8.16 8.61
N GLY A 163 11.01 -8.05 7.29
CA GLY A 163 12.30 -7.96 6.62
C GLY A 163 12.77 -6.53 6.45
N THR A 164 14.01 -6.39 5.97
CA THR A 164 14.54 -5.11 5.51
C THR A 164 14.42 -4.99 3.98
N PRO A 165 13.56 -4.10 3.46
CA PRO A 165 13.48 -3.83 2.03
C PRO A 165 14.83 -3.41 1.45
N GLN A 166 15.18 -3.99 0.30
CA GLN A 166 16.36 -3.61 -0.45
C GLN A 166 15.91 -2.73 -1.62
N PRO A 167 16.10 -1.40 -1.56
CA PRO A 167 15.72 -0.52 -2.65
C PRO A 167 16.53 -0.89 -3.90
N ILE A 168 15.83 -0.99 -5.02
CA ILE A 168 16.44 -1.30 -6.31
C ILE A 168 16.96 0.00 -6.93
N ALA A 169 18.24 0.00 -7.32
CA ALA A 169 18.86 1.10 -8.05
C ALA A 169 18.35 1.15 -9.49
N PHE A 170 18.28 2.35 -10.07
CA PHE A 170 17.80 2.54 -11.43
C PHE A 170 18.61 1.73 -12.47
N ASP A 171 19.93 1.61 -12.32
CA ASP A 171 20.75 0.81 -13.23
C ASP A 171 20.36 -0.67 -13.27
N LYS A 172 19.82 -1.21 -12.16
CA LYS A 172 19.29 -2.58 -12.16
C LYS A 172 17.97 -2.64 -12.94
N LEU A 173 17.06 -1.67 -12.72
CA LEU A 173 15.84 -1.54 -13.51
C LEU A 173 16.16 -1.51 -15.01
N TRP A 174 17.04 -0.60 -15.41
CA TRP A 174 17.45 -0.44 -16.80
C TRP A 174 18.00 -1.74 -17.40
N ARG A 175 18.89 -2.41 -16.66
CA ARG A 175 19.51 -3.67 -17.12
C ARG A 175 18.48 -4.80 -17.27
N ASP A 176 17.54 -4.92 -16.34
CA ASP A 176 16.51 -5.95 -16.39
C ASP A 176 15.48 -5.67 -17.48
N LEU A 177 15.13 -4.40 -17.70
CA LEU A 177 14.32 -3.97 -18.83
C LEU A 177 14.97 -4.34 -20.17
N LEU A 178 16.27 -4.04 -20.36
CA LEU A 178 16.98 -4.41 -21.59
C LEU A 178 17.03 -5.93 -21.80
N ARG A 179 17.20 -6.71 -20.73
CA ARG A 179 17.14 -8.20 -20.81
C ARG A 179 15.76 -8.69 -21.20
N LEU A 180 14.70 -8.07 -20.66
CA LEU A 180 13.32 -8.41 -20.98
C LEU A 180 13.04 -8.17 -22.47
N ILE A 181 13.33 -6.97 -22.97
CA ILE A 181 13.04 -6.61 -24.38
C ILE A 181 13.90 -7.38 -25.38
N LYS A 182 15.11 -7.83 -24.98
CA LYS A 182 15.94 -8.71 -25.80
C LYS A 182 15.34 -10.12 -25.97
N ARG A 183 14.55 -10.58 -24.98
CA ARG A 183 13.90 -11.90 -24.99
C ARG A 183 12.52 -11.85 -25.64
N LYS A 184 11.78 -10.76 -25.42
CA LYS A 184 10.39 -10.58 -25.84
C LYS A 184 10.21 -9.11 -26.23
N THR A 185 9.95 -8.84 -27.50
CA THR A 185 9.71 -7.49 -28.01
C THR A 185 8.23 -7.14 -28.08
N ASP A 186 7.34 -8.13 -28.16
CA ASP A 186 5.90 -7.92 -28.32
C ASP A 186 5.16 -8.06 -26.98
N PHE A 187 4.30 -7.09 -26.72
CA PHE A 187 3.54 -6.97 -25.48
C PHE A 187 2.09 -6.60 -25.80
N VAL A 188 1.23 -6.74 -24.79
CA VAL A 188 -0.20 -6.42 -24.90
C VAL A 188 -0.59 -5.60 -23.68
N THR A 189 -1.22 -4.46 -23.91
CA THR A 189 -1.76 -3.60 -22.84
C THR A 189 -2.97 -4.25 -22.16
N ALA A 190 -3.39 -3.72 -21.01
CA ALA A 190 -4.52 -4.27 -20.25
C ALA A 190 -5.85 -4.29 -21.05
N ASP A 191 -6.01 -3.40 -22.03
CA ASP A 191 -7.17 -3.34 -22.93
C ASP A 191 -7.07 -4.28 -24.14
N GLY A 192 -5.99 -5.06 -24.26
CA GLY A 192 -5.76 -5.99 -25.36
C GLY A 192 -5.03 -5.38 -26.56
N THR A 193 -4.60 -4.12 -26.50
CA THR A 193 -3.88 -3.49 -27.61
C THR A 193 -2.43 -4.00 -27.72
N PRO A 194 -1.98 -4.54 -28.86
CA PRO A 194 -0.61 -4.96 -29.03
C PRO A 194 0.33 -3.76 -29.23
N PHE A 195 1.53 -3.88 -28.70
CA PHE A 195 2.62 -2.93 -28.93
C PHE A 195 3.97 -3.67 -28.93
N SER A 196 4.99 -3.05 -29.52
CA SER A 196 6.36 -3.59 -29.50
C SER A 196 7.32 -2.64 -28.82
N VAL A 197 8.38 -3.20 -28.23
CA VAL A 197 9.42 -2.46 -27.53
C VAL A 197 10.78 -2.92 -28.01
N THR A 198 11.63 -1.97 -28.39
CA THR A 198 13.00 -2.24 -28.83
C THR A 198 13.97 -1.26 -28.18
N GLN A 199 15.24 -1.65 -28.11
CA GLN A 199 16.29 -0.73 -27.71
C GLN A 199 16.57 0.25 -28.85
N ASP A 200 16.74 1.54 -28.52
CA ASP A 200 17.18 2.53 -29.48
C ASP A 200 18.70 2.43 -29.66
N GLU A 201 19.14 1.74 -30.72
CA GLU A 201 20.57 1.60 -31.02
C GLU A 201 21.19 2.86 -31.64
N LYS A 202 20.36 3.82 -32.07
CA LYS A 202 20.80 5.02 -32.80
C LYS A 202 20.93 6.25 -31.90
N ALA A 203 20.34 6.22 -30.72
CA ALA A 203 20.40 7.32 -29.77
C ALA A 203 21.81 7.49 -29.16
N ARG A 204 22.16 8.76 -28.91
CA ARG A 204 23.38 9.12 -28.17
C ARG A 204 23.29 8.80 -26.67
N SER A 205 22.07 8.64 -26.16
CA SER A 205 21.77 8.34 -24.78
C SER A 205 20.93 7.07 -24.70
N ARG A 206 20.92 6.42 -23.54
CA ARG A 206 20.08 5.24 -23.27
C ARG A 206 18.61 5.57 -23.52
N SER A 207 17.98 4.89 -24.48
CA SER A 207 16.54 4.99 -24.73
C SER A 207 15.96 3.66 -25.24
N VAL A 208 14.66 3.51 -25.07
CA VAL A 208 13.87 2.45 -25.67
C VAL A 208 12.75 3.06 -26.52
N VAL A 209 12.37 2.37 -27.58
CA VAL A 209 11.31 2.81 -28.50
C VAL A 209 10.10 1.90 -28.30
N LEU A 210 8.97 2.50 -27.95
CA LEU A 210 7.66 1.86 -27.95
C LEU A 210 6.98 2.13 -29.29
N VAL A 211 6.45 1.10 -29.94
CA VAL A 211 5.63 1.25 -31.16
C VAL A 211 4.26 0.66 -30.91
N LYS A 212 3.22 1.52 -30.91
CA LYS A 212 1.81 1.15 -30.72
C LYS A 212 1.00 1.71 -31.88
N ALA A 213 0.23 0.87 -32.57
CA ALA A 213 -0.62 1.29 -33.70
C ALA A 213 0.10 2.09 -34.82
N GLY A 214 1.42 1.92 -34.97
CA GLY A 214 2.24 2.67 -35.94
C GLY A 214 2.91 3.93 -35.37
N ASP A 215 2.48 4.40 -34.21
CA ASP A 215 3.07 5.55 -33.53
C ASP A 215 4.29 5.13 -32.69
N SER A 216 5.41 5.83 -32.88
CA SER A 216 6.65 5.59 -32.17
C SER A 216 6.83 6.58 -31.02
N THR A 217 6.91 6.08 -29.79
CA THR A 217 7.21 6.86 -28.58
C THR A 217 8.61 6.53 -28.09
N TYR A 218 9.45 7.54 -27.89
CA TYR A 218 10.81 7.38 -27.40
C TYR A 218 10.84 7.62 -25.89
N LEU A 219 11.28 6.62 -25.14
CA LEU A 219 11.47 6.71 -23.70
C LEU A 219 12.96 6.89 -23.40
N SER A 220 13.32 8.09 -22.97
CA SER A 220 14.67 8.38 -22.51
C SER A 220 14.95 7.76 -21.15
N GLU A 221 16.24 7.56 -20.86
CA GLU A 221 16.71 7.18 -19.53
C GLU A 221 16.20 8.12 -18.43
N SER A 222 16.16 9.43 -18.69
CA SER A 222 15.71 10.42 -17.71
C SER A 222 14.24 10.23 -17.34
N LEU A 223 13.36 10.04 -18.31
CA LEU A 223 11.92 9.84 -18.07
C LEU A 223 11.67 8.55 -17.28
N LEU A 224 12.38 7.47 -17.62
CA LEU A 224 12.30 6.21 -16.88
C LEU A 224 12.90 6.33 -15.46
N ALA A 225 13.95 7.14 -15.28
CA ALA A 225 14.53 7.42 -13.98
C ALA A 225 13.58 8.21 -13.08
N ASP A 226 12.86 9.19 -13.64
CA ASP A 226 11.84 9.97 -12.94
C ASP A 226 10.66 9.09 -12.52
N LEU A 227 10.17 8.24 -13.43
CA LEU A 227 9.14 7.24 -13.10
C LEU A 227 9.61 6.30 -11.98
N TRP A 228 10.85 5.82 -12.06
CA TRP A 228 11.42 4.94 -11.05
C TRP A 228 11.61 5.64 -9.69
N HIS A 229 11.98 6.91 -9.70
CA HIS A 229 12.06 7.71 -8.48
C HIS A 229 10.68 7.86 -7.84
N TYR A 230 9.68 8.25 -8.64
CA TYR A 230 8.30 8.38 -8.21
C TYR A 230 7.76 7.08 -7.60
N LEU A 231 7.90 5.97 -8.33
CA LEU A 231 7.38 4.67 -7.93
C LEU A 231 8.02 4.14 -6.63
N ARG A 232 9.32 4.39 -6.40
CA ARG A 232 9.98 4.04 -5.14
C ARG A 232 9.50 4.89 -3.95
N GLY A 233 9.11 6.13 -4.19
CA GLY A 233 8.59 7.03 -3.15
C GLY A 233 7.13 6.76 -2.82
N ALA A 234 6.29 6.64 -3.86
CA ALA A 234 4.84 6.47 -3.73
C ALA A 234 4.41 5.00 -3.55
N GLY A 235 5.24 4.04 -3.95
CA GLY A 235 4.95 2.60 -3.93
C GLY A 235 3.97 2.14 -5.01
N TYR A 236 3.05 3.00 -5.44
CA TYR A 236 2.12 2.75 -6.54
C TYR A 236 2.26 3.79 -7.65
N ALA A 237 2.01 3.37 -8.89
CA ALA A 237 1.83 4.27 -10.03
C ALA A 237 0.63 3.83 -10.88
N GLN A 238 -0.09 4.80 -11.43
CA GLN A 238 -1.16 4.66 -12.41
C GLN A 238 -0.97 5.74 -13.48
N ALA A 239 -1.61 5.59 -14.64
CA ALA A 239 -1.49 6.56 -15.72
C ALA A 239 -1.70 8.01 -15.25
N ASP A 240 -2.70 8.25 -14.39
CA ASP A 240 -3.07 9.60 -13.94
C ASP A 240 -2.10 10.24 -12.92
N ASN A 241 -1.12 9.49 -12.40
CA ASN A 241 -0.14 10.00 -11.43
C ASN A 241 1.32 9.77 -11.85
N MET A 242 1.56 9.33 -13.08
CA MET A 242 2.92 9.24 -13.61
C MET A 242 3.53 10.62 -13.81
N PRO A 243 4.87 10.73 -13.80
CA PRO A 243 5.55 11.95 -14.22
C PRO A 243 5.13 12.40 -15.62
N SER A 244 5.09 13.72 -15.81
CA SER A 244 4.69 14.35 -17.08
C SER A 244 5.51 13.83 -18.26
N GLY A 245 4.85 13.64 -19.41
CA GLY A 245 5.51 13.17 -20.63
C GLY A 245 5.47 11.66 -20.82
N LEU A 246 4.82 10.94 -19.90
CA LEU A 246 4.53 9.50 -20.01
C LEU A 246 3.06 9.22 -20.35
N ASP A 247 2.22 10.24 -20.35
CA ASP A 247 0.75 10.15 -20.48
C ASP A 247 0.31 9.34 -21.71
N GLY A 248 0.96 9.56 -22.85
CA GLY A 248 0.63 8.89 -24.13
C GLY A 248 1.06 7.42 -24.23
N CYS A 249 1.82 6.90 -23.25
CA CYS A 249 2.34 5.54 -23.26
C CYS A 249 2.24 4.83 -21.91
N ALA A 250 1.46 5.39 -20.97
CA ALA A 250 1.37 4.89 -19.61
C ALA A 250 0.87 3.44 -19.56
N ASP A 251 -0.12 3.08 -20.38
CA ASP A 251 -0.64 1.72 -20.48
C ASP A 251 0.40 0.71 -20.99
N CYS A 252 1.19 1.09 -22.00
CA CYS A 252 2.33 0.30 -22.47
C CYS A 252 3.38 0.13 -21.38
N LEU A 253 3.69 1.19 -20.63
CA LEU A 253 4.64 1.16 -19.52
C LEU A 253 4.17 0.25 -18.39
N LEU A 254 2.90 0.32 -18.01
CA LEU A 254 2.30 -0.55 -17.01
C LEU A 254 2.42 -2.03 -17.42
N ALA A 255 2.09 -2.35 -18.67
CA ALA A 255 2.18 -3.71 -19.19
C ALA A 255 3.63 -4.22 -19.29
N LEU A 256 4.56 -3.37 -19.75
CA LEU A 256 5.97 -3.70 -19.91
C LEU A 256 6.66 -3.91 -18.57
N LEU A 257 6.48 -2.97 -17.64
CA LEU A 257 7.17 -2.99 -16.35
C LEU A 257 6.56 -4.02 -15.38
N GLY A 258 5.28 -4.36 -15.54
CA GLY A 258 4.62 -5.42 -14.76
C GLY A 258 5.15 -6.83 -15.02
N GLU A 259 6.06 -7.00 -15.99
CA GLU A 259 6.76 -8.27 -16.27
C GLU A 259 8.10 -8.38 -15.51
N LEU A 260 8.44 -7.39 -14.68
CA LEU A 260 9.65 -7.39 -13.85
C LEU A 260 9.33 -7.92 -12.45
N ASP A 261 10.18 -8.81 -11.92
CA ASP A 261 9.94 -9.57 -10.67
C ASP A 261 9.69 -8.76 -9.38
N TYR A 262 9.88 -7.44 -9.41
CA TYR A 262 9.72 -6.52 -8.28
C TYR A 262 8.61 -5.48 -8.53
N LEU A 263 7.81 -5.68 -9.58
CA LEU A 263 6.67 -4.87 -9.96
C LEU A 263 5.48 -5.78 -10.21
N ASP A 264 4.46 -5.65 -9.35
CA ASP A 264 3.19 -6.33 -9.55
C ASP A 264 2.20 -5.40 -10.25
N THR A 265 1.29 -5.98 -11.04
CA THR A 265 0.11 -5.26 -11.51
C THR A 265 -0.94 -5.23 -10.40
N VAL A 266 -1.54 -4.06 -10.18
CA VAL A 266 -2.54 -3.85 -9.13
C VAL A 266 -3.70 -3.05 -9.69
N ALA A 267 -4.92 -3.36 -9.27
CA ALA A 267 -6.08 -2.54 -9.58
C ALA A 267 -6.13 -1.36 -8.60
N LEU A 268 -5.99 -0.15 -9.14
CA LEU A 268 -6.10 1.11 -8.42
C LEU A 268 -7.38 1.82 -8.84
N SER A 269 -7.93 2.64 -7.95
CA SER A 269 -9.05 3.49 -8.31
C SER A 269 -8.87 4.90 -7.80
N ALA A 270 -9.29 5.86 -8.63
CA ALA A 270 -9.46 7.25 -8.21
C ALA A 270 -10.63 7.39 -7.22
N SER A 271 -11.63 6.51 -7.30
CA SER A 271 -12.79 6.45 -6.40
C SER A 271 -13.22 5.02 -6.07
N SER A 272 -13.67 4.76 -4.85
CA SER A 272 -13.77 3.42 -4.26
C SER A 272 -14.93 2.53 -4.73
N ARG A 273 -15.37 2.60 -5.99
CA ARG A 273 -16.61 2.00 -6.56
C ARG A 273 -17.91 2.61 -6.00
N ASP A 274 -18.41 3.61 -6.73
CA ASP A 274 -19.83 3.79 -7.12
C ASP A 274 -20.04 4.93 -8.16
N ASP A 275 -18.97 5.58 -8.64
CA ASP A 275 -19.06 6.65 -9.67
C ASP A 275 -19.07 6.12 -11.12
N GLY A 276 -19.26 4.81 -11.33
CA GLY A 276 -19.24 4.20 -12.67
C GLY A 276 -17.86 4.10 -13.33
N GLU A 277 -16.79 4.65 -12.76
CA GLU A 277 -15.43 4.45 -13.25
C GLU A 277 -14.88 3.08 -12.83
N ALA A 278 -14.47 2.28 -13.81
CA ALA A 278 -13.84 0.99 -13.56
C ALA A 278 -12.43 1.19 -12.95
N PRO A 279 -12.00 0.31 -12.01
CA PRO A 279 -10.63 0.35 -11.49
C PRO A 279 -9.64 0.23 -12.65
N ARG A 280 -8.60 1.06 -12.60
CA ARG A 280 -7.55 1.12 -13.62
C ARG A 280 -6.38 0.26 -13.19
N THR A 281 -5.67 -0.29 -14.18
CA THR A 281 -4.42 -1.01 -13.91
C THR A 281 -3.36 -0.02 -13.46
N GLY A 282 -2.61 -0.39 -12.43
CA GLY A 282 -1.44 0.31 -11.92
C GLY A 282 -0.29 -0.65 -11.65
N LEU A 283 0.86 -0.09 -11.30
CA LEU A 283 2.03 -0.82 -10.84
C LEU A 283 2.18 -0.68 -9.32
N HIS A 284 2.57 -1.77 -8.69
CA HIS A 284 2.93 -1.83 -7.29
C HIS A 284 4.40 -2.25 -7.16
N TYR A 285 5.22 -1.37 -6.58
CA TYR A 285 6.61 -1.68 -6.30
C TYR A 285 6.78 -2.44 -5.00
N ILE A 286 7.24 -3.68 -5.13
CA ILE A 286 7.55 -4.56 -4.00
C ILE A 286 9.06 -4.81 -3.99
N PRO A 287 9.83 -4.05 -3.18
CA PRO A 287 11.26 -4.30 -3.05
C PRO A 287 11.50 -5.71 -2.48
N PRO A 288 12.51 -6.43 -2.99
CA PRO A 288 12.93 -7.68 -2.38
C PRO A 288 13.37 -7.42 -0.94
N THR A 289 12.99 -8.31 -0.03
CA THR A 289 13.38 -8.19 1.38
C THR A 289 14.57 -9.09 1.69
N ARG A 290 15.51 -8.54 2.45
CA ARG A 290 16.52 -9.37 3.13
C ARG A 290 15.88 -9.91 4.41
N LYS A 291 16.07 -11.20 4.68
CA LYS A 291 15.75 -11.74 6.01
C LYS A 291 16.65 -11.05 7.02
N ASP A 292 16.05 -10.44 8.03
CA ASP A 292 16.79 -9.94 9.17
C ASP A 292 17.22 -11.15 10.02
N GLU A 293 18.52 -11.25 10.32
CA GLU A 293 18.95 -12.07 11.46
C GLU A 293 18.34 -11.46 12.71
N PRO A 294 17.81 -12.26 13.66
CA PRO A 294 17.16 -11.75 14.85
C PRO A 294 18.15 -10.91 15.68
N ARG A 295 18.13 -9.60 15.50
CA ARG A 295 18.79 -8.66 16.39
C ARG A 295 17.91 -8.52 17.62
N ILE A 296 18.29 -9.21 18.70
CA ILE A 296 17.78 -8.94 20.05
C ILE A 296 18.21 -7.51 20.40
N ALA A 297 17.38 -6.53 20.07
CA ALA A 297 17.54 -5.17 20.56
C ALA A 297 16.89 -5.11 21.95
N GLN A 298 17.64 -5.49 22.98
CA GLN A 298 17.39 -5.04 24.34
C GLN A 298 17.62 -3.52 24.38
N LEU A 299 16.59 -2.74 24.05
CA LEU A 299 16.52 -1.35 24.46
C LEU A 299 16.07 -1.36 25.92
N ALA A 300 17.07 -1.44 26.81
CA ALA A 300 16.90 -1.16 28.22
C ALA A 300 16.27 0.23 28.37
N LEU A 301 15.10 0.25 29.00
CA LEU A 301 14.46 1.45 29.51
C LEU A 301 15.45 2.18 30.42
N ARG A 302 16.00 3.30 29.92
CA ARG A 302 16.54 4.32 30.83
C ARG A 302 15.34 5.00 31.48
N SER A 303 15.18 4.70 32.75
CA SER A 303 14.39 5.47 33.71
C SER A 303 15.21 6.71 34.01
N ASP A 304 14.74 7.87 33.57
CA ASP A 304 15.22 9.14 34.09
C ASP A 304 14.17 9.68 35.07
N VAL A 305 14.69 9.86 36.28
CA VAL A 305 14.24 10.49 37.53
C VAL A 305 13.17 11.56 37.38
#